data_AF-A0A969I347-F1
#
_entry.id   AF-A0A969I347-F1
#
_cell.length_a   1.000
_cell.length_b   1.000
_cell.length_c   1.000
_cell.angle_alpha   90.00
_cell.angle_beta   90.00
_cell.angle_gamma   90.00
#
_symmetry.space_group_name_H-M   'P 1'
#
loop_
_entity.id
_entity.type
_entity.pdbx_description
1 polymer ?
#
loop_
_entity_poly.entity_id
_entity_poly.type
_entity_poly.pdbx_seq_one_letter_code
_entity_poly.pdbx_strand_id
1 'polypeptide(L)' 'DAVDWGLEDFAAMALMLAGLCTGIEAAFNWLKAPRWRIGAVMLGALLFLTVWVHLAVGLFD' A
#
# COMPACT_ATOMS: atom_id res chain seq x y z
N ASP A 1 -14.73 -14.66 -19.56
CA ASP A 1 -15.30 -13.69 -18.61
C ASP A 1 -14.36 -12.52 -18.43
N ALA A 2 -14.86 -11.29 -18.56
CA ALA A 2 -14.08 -10.08 -18.32
C ALA A 2 -14.26 -9.69 -16.85
N VAL A 3 -13.17 -9.32 -16.17
CA VAL A 3 -13.24 -8.77 -14.82
C VAL A 3 -13.90 -7.40 -14.91
N ASP A 4 -15.01 -7.22 -14.19
CA ASP A 4 -15.78 -5.98 -14.18
C ASP A 4 -15.15 -5.02 -13.16
N TRP A 5 -14.31 -4.11 -13.64
CA TRP A 5 -13.65 -3.10 -12.80
C TRP A 5 -14.58 -1.92 -12.58
N GLY A 6 -15.00 -1.72 -11.33
CA GLY A 6 -15.85 -0.63 -10.91
C GLY A 6 -15.06 0.63 -10.52
N LEU A 7 -15.77 1.75 -10.39
CA LEU A 7 -15.21 2.99 -9.85
C LEU A 7 -14.61 2.79 -8.46
N GLU A 8 -15.18 1.87 -7.68
CA GLU A 8 -14.74 1.51 -6.34
C GLU A 8 -13.33 0.89 -6.32
N ASP A 9 -12.98 0.05 -7.29
CA ASP A 9 -11.65 -0.56 -7.39
C ASP A 9 -10.56 0.49 -7.62
N PHE A 10 -10.85 1.45 -8.50
CA PHE A 10 -9.95 2.58 -8.76
C PHE A 10 -9.81 3.49 -7.54
N ALA A 11 -10.91 3.75 -6.83
CA ALA A 11 -10.89 4.54 -5.61
C ALA A 11 -10.08 3.84 -4.50
N ALA A 12 -10.27 2.52 -4.33
CA ALA A 12 -9.51 1.70 -3.40
C ALA A 12 -8.01 1.75 -3.73
N MET A 13 -7.64 1.52 -4.99
CA MET A 13 -6.24 1.59 -5.42
C MET A 13 -5.63 2.98 -5.22
N ALA A 14 -6.38 4.04 -5.55
CA ALA A 14 -5.93 5.43 -5.34
C ALA A 14 -5.65 5.72 -3.86
N LEU A 15 -6.54 5.27 -2.95
CA LEU A 15 -6.35 5.43 -1.51
C LEU A 15 -5.15 4.63 -1.01
N MET A 16 -4.99 3.39 -1.47
CA MET A 16 -3.84 2.55 -1.10
C MET A 16 -2.52 3.18 -1.53
N LEU A 17 -2.44 3.68 -2.77
CA LEU A 17 -1.24 4.32 -3.29
C LEU A 17 -0.95 5.64 -2.58
N ALA A 18 -1.97 6.47 -2.35
CA ALA A 18 -1.83 7.71 -1.60
C ALA A 18 -1.29 7.43 -0.19
N GLY A 19 -1.85 6.43 0.50
CA GLY A 19 -1.38 6.01 1.82
C GLY A 19 0.07 5.55 1.82
N LEU A 20 0.48 4.73 0.84
CA LEU A 20 1.86 4.28 0.71
C LEU A 20 2.82 5.45 0.47
N CYS A 21 2.51 6.33 -0.49
CA CYS A 21 3.33 7.49 -0.82
C CYS A 21 3.46 8.44 0.37
N THR A 22 2.36 8.77 1.04
CA THR A 22 2.39 9.61 2.25
C THR A 22 3.17 8.95 3.37
N GLY A 23 3.05 7.64 3.56
CA GLY A 23 3.81 6.88 4.55
C GLY A 23 5.32 6.90 4.27
N ILE A 24 5.72 6.77 3.01
CA ILE A 24 7.13 6.88 2.60
C ILE A 24 7.64 8.30 2.82
N GLU A 25 6.90 9.33 2.39
CA GLU A 25 7.27 10.73 2.62
C GLU A 25 7.47 11.01 4.12
N ALA A 26 6.54 10.55 4.97
CA ALA A 26 6.64 10.67 6.42
C ALA A 26 7.88 9.94 6.98
N ALA A 27 8.18 8.74 6.47
CA ALA A 27 9.36 7.99 6.89
C ALA A 27 10.67 8.76 6.57
N PHE A 28 10.77 9.38 5.40
CA PHE A 28 11.97 10.13 5.02
C PHE A 28 12.10 11.47 5.76
N ASN A 29 10.99 12.14 6.07
CA ASN A 29 11.00 13.43 6.76
C ASN A 29 11.11 13.34 8.29
N TRP A 30 10.62 12.26 8.91
CA TRP A 30 10.56 12.16 10.38
C TRP A 30 11.54 11.15 10.98
N LEU A 31 11.94 10.11 10.24
CA LEU A 31 12.88 9.12 10.77
C LEU A 31 14.32 9.52 10.51
N LYS A 32 15.12 9.57 11.58
CA LYS A 32 16.51 10.04 11.53
C LYS A 32 17.50 8.97 11.08
N ALA A 33 17.32 7.72 11.51
CA ALA A 33 18.27 6.65 11.21
C ALA A 33 17.87 5.89 9.93
N PRO A 34 18.81 5.58 9.02
CA PRO A 34 18.53 4.83 7.79
C PRO A 34 17.81 3.50 8.03
N ARG A 35 18.18 2.76 9.08
CA ARG A 35 17.53 1.49 9.45
C ARG A 35 16.03 1.62 9.68
N TRP A 36 15.59 2.74 10.26
CA TRP A 36 14.17 2.99 10.51
C TRP A 36 13.42 3.37 9.24
N ARG A 37 14.07 4.11 8.33
CA ARG A 37 13.50 4.42 7.01
C ARG A 37 13.27 3.15 6.21
N ILE A 38 14.28 2.30 6.12
CA ILE A 38 14.20 1.00 5.41
C ILE A 38 13.10 0.15 6.05
N GLY A 39 13.07 0.03 7.38
CA GLY A 39 12.03 -0.71 8.09
C GLY A 39 10.62 -0.18 7.80
N ALA A 40 10.42 1.13 7.83
CA ALA A 40 9.13 1.76 7.56
C ALA A 40 8.67 1.57 6.10
N VAL A 41 9.58 1.71 5.13
CA VAL A 41 9.29 1.47 3.70
C VAL A 41 8.92 0.00 3.47
N MET A 42 9.69 -0.94 4.04
CA MET A 42 9.41 -2.36 3.93
C MET A 42 8.06 -2.72 4.57
N LEU A 43 7.76 -2.18 5.76
CA LEU A 43 6.48 -2.38 6.41
C LEU A 43 5.33 -1.80 5.57
N GLY A 44 5.47 -0.59 5.04
CA GLY A 44 4.47 0.03 4.17
C GLY A 44 4.20 -0.79 2.91
N ALA A 45 5.25 -1.29 2.26
CA ALA A 45 5.12 -2.17 1.10
C ALA A 45 4.42 -3.49 1.46
N LEU A 46 4.77 -4.10 2.59
CA LEU A 46 4.12 -5.33 3.06
C LEU A 46 2.63 -5.12 3.35
N LEU A 47 2.26 -4.01 4.01
CA LEU A 47 0.87 -3.67 4.28
C LEU A 47 0.09 -3.43 2.97
N PHE A 48 0.67 -2.66 2.04
CA PHE A 48 0.09 -2.42 0.72
C PHE A 48 -0.17 -3.74 -0.01
N LEU A 49 0.83 -4.62 -0.10
CA LEU A 49 0.69 -5.91 -0.77
C LEU A 49 -0.31 -6.82 -0.07
N THR A 50 -0.35 -6.84 1.26
CA THR A 50 -1.30 -7.65 2.02
C THR A 50 -2.74 -7.23 1.72
N VAL A 51 -3.02 -5.93 1.78
CA VAL A 51 -4.35 -5.39 1.45
C VAL A 51 -4.70 -5.64 -0.01
N TRP A 52 -3.75 -5.42 -0.92
CA TRP A 52 -3.96 -5.62 -2.35
C TRP A 52 -4.30 -7.08 -2.67
N VAL A 53 -3.55 -8.02 -2.10
CA VAL A 53 -3.80 -9.45 -2.28
C VAL A 53 -5.18 -9.84 -1.76
N HIS A 54 -5.61 -9.28 -0.63
CA HIS A 54 -6.95 -9.54 -0.09
C HIS A 54 -8.06 -8.99 -1.00
N LEU A 55 -7.94 -7.73 -1.46
CA LEU A 55 -8.98 -7.07 -2.25
C LEU A 55 -9.02 -7.50 -3.72
N ALA A 56 -7.85 -7.66 -4.36
CA ALA A 56 -7.75 -7.86 -5.81
C ALA A 56 -7.54 -9.32 -6.22
N VAL A 57 -6.93 -10.14 -5.36
CA VAL A 57 -6.58 -11.53 -5.68
C VAL A 57 -7.49 -12.53 -4.95
N GLY A 58 -8.08 -12.16 -3.80
CA GLY A 58 -8.86 -13.08 -2.97
C GLY A 58 -8.03 -14.24 -2.40
N LEU A 59 -6.71 -14.04 -2.24
CA LEU A 59 -5.81 -15.11 -1.76
C LEU A 59 -6.04 -15.47 -0.29
N PHE A 60 -6.54 -14.50 0.48
CA PHE A 60 -6.93 -14.68 1.87
C PHE A 60 -8.44 -14.49 1.92
N ASP A 61 -9.21 -15.57 1.75
CA ASP A 61 -10.65 -15.63 1.97
C ASP A 61 -10.96 -16.52 3.18
#